data_AF-N1RK96-F1
#
_entry.id   AF-N1RK96-F1
#
_cell.length_a   1.000
_cell.length_b   1.000
_cell.length_c   1.000
_cell.angle_alpha   90.00
_cell.angle_beta   90.00
_cell.angle_gamma   90.00
#
_symmetry.space_group_name_H-M   'P 1'
#
loop_
_entity.id
_entity.type
_entity.pdbx_description
1 polymer ?
#
loop_
_entity_poly.entity_id
_entity_poly.type
_entity_poly.pdbx_seq_one_letter_code
_entity_poly.pdbx_strand_id
1 'polypeptide(L)'
;MTAFVAFCLALVSQGLTAWALGFTASANLVRPVIAAVVALLTWFFNQAILDALPSRLHVALLSTGMWIQCLKTFDDLCLSRLSFEGTSPSLTKRLSFGVSNLWNMRGVDTLPISSSARNIRPTITMSASSDVKIIVAGLPRTSTTSLKKGLEILGVTPCFHLGDPPAPISRVKESARVLAIQDRNERLKALKKLYDGFEAVFEPPASALVDDMLTIYPNAKVILSVRKNPQVWLASYYGLGIDLRSKWYRILGYWIPGVIHSSDLIVAWSKYYSEKFGLEQVPSEELYHKHNQWVHDIVPAGQLLEYQPSMGWEPLARFLDRPVPQGEPFPRVNEAAFLRNVKRAAMGLGSLVWLCLFVGLYYAGSFSWSKFASET
;
A
#
# COMPACT_ATOMS: atom_id res chain seq x y z
N MET A 1 -17.17 0.51 -4.70
CA MET A 1 -17.10 -0.54 -3.65
C MET A 1 -15.76 -0.41 -2.95
N THR A 2 -15.73 -0.11 -1.65
CA THR A 2 -14.46 0.07 -0.90
C THR A 2 -13.80 -1.29 -0.63
N ALA A 3 -12.48 -1.32 -0.39
CA ALA A 3 -11.76 -2.56 -0.10
C ALA A 3 -12.33 -3.31 1.13
N PHE A 4 -12.80 -2.56 2.13
CA PHE A 4 -13.47 -3.12 3.31
C PHE A 4 -14.82 -3.75 2.95
N VAL A 5 -15.65 -3.08 2.13
CA VAL A 5 -16.92 -3.65 1.66
C VAL A 5 -16.69 -4.89 0.78
N ALA A 6 -15.66 -4.87 -0.07
CA ALA A 6 -15.27 -6.03 -0.87
C ALA A 6 -14.81 -7.22 -0.01
N PHE A 7 -14.03 -6.96 1.04
CA PHE A 7 -13.61 -7.98 2.01
C PHE A 7 -14.80 -8.56 2.77
N CYS A 8 -15.69 -7.71 3.30
CA CYS A 8 -16.90 -8.16 3.99
C CYS A 8 -17.81 -8.99 3.08
N LEU A 9 -18.00 -8.58 1.82
CA LEU A 9 -18.80 -9.34 0.85
C LEU A 9 -18.19 -10.70 0.51
N ALA A 10 -16.86 -10.77 0.39
CA ALA A 10 -16.15 -12.03 0.17
C ALA A 10 -16.29 -12.96 1.38
N LEU A 11 -16.12 -12.43 2.60
CA LEU A 11 -16.28 -13.18 3.85
C LEU A 11 -17.70 -13.71 4.03
N VAL A 12 -18.71 -12.89 3.73
CA VAL A 12 -20.13 -13.27 3.78
C VAL A 12 -20.45 -14.32 2.71
N SER A 13 -19.98 -14.15 1.48
CA SER A 13 -20.18 -15.11 0.39
C SER A 13 -19.57 -16.49 0.72
N GLN A 14 -18.36 -16.51 1.25
CA GLN A 14 -17.68 -17.75 1.64
C GLN A 14 -18.31 -18.37 2.89
N GLY A 15 -18.74 -17.56 3.86
CA GLY A 15 -19.50 -18.03 5.02
C GLY A 15 -20.84 -18.66 4.66
N LEU A 16 -21.59 -18.04 3.73
CA LEU A 16 -22.85 -18.57 3.21
C LEU A 16 -22.65 -19.86 2.41
N THR A 17 -21.57 -19.94 1.63
CA THR A 17 -21.19 -21.14 0.87
C THR A 17 -20.81 -22.28 1.83
N ALA A 18 -20.05 -21.99 2.89
CA ALA A 18 -19.70 -22.96 3.92
C ALA A 18 -20.92 -23.45 4.72
N TRP A 19 -21.89 -22.56 4.97
CA TRP A 19 -23.16 -22.92 5.60
C TRP A 19 -24.03 -23.80 4.69
N ALA A 20 -24.18 -23.42 3.41
CA ALA A 20 -24.97 -24.16 2.43
C ALA A 20 -24.42 -25.58 2.14
N LEU A 21 -23.10 -25.77 2.28
CA LEU A 21 -22.43 -27.08 2.14
C LEU A 21 -22.36 -27.87 3.46
N GLY A 22 -23.00 -27.41 4.55
CA GLY A 22 -23.08 -28.14 5.82
C GLY A 22 -21.81 -28.12 6.68
N PHE A 23 -20.86 -27.23 6.39
CA PHE A 23 -19.56 -27.17 7.09
C PHE A 23 -19.59 -26.45 8.45
N THR A 24 -20.76 -26.04 8.94
CA THR A 24 -20.94 -25.32 10.22
C THR A 24 -21.29 -26.23 11.40
N ALA A 25 -21.36 -27.55 11.20
CA ALA A 25 -21.52 -28.52 12.28
C ALA A 25 -20.31 -28.52 13.24
N SER A 26 -20.55 -28.69 14.54
CA SER A 26 -19.54 -28.57 15.61
C SER A 26 -18.32 -29.49 15.43
N ALA A 27 -18.48 -30.66 14.81
CA ALA A 27 -17.39 -31.60 14.51
C ALA A 27 -16.47 -31.15 13.35
N ASN A 28 -16.85 -30.12 12.58
CA ASN A 28 -16.19 -29.73 11.33
C ASN A 28 -15.65 -28.28 11.33
N LEU A 29 -15.46 -27.68 12.51
CA LEU A 29 -15.04 -26.27 12.69
C LEU A 29 -13.72 -25.89 11.99
N VAL A 30 -12.89 -26.87 11.62
CA VAL A 30 -11.68 -26.70 10.81
C VAL A 30 -12.00 -26.19 9.40
N ARG A 31 -13.13 -26.59 8.81
CA ARG A 31 -13.52 -26.24 7.44
C ARG A 31 -13.90 -24.75 7.27
N PRO A 32 -14.70 -24.12 8.15
CA PRO A 32 -14.93 -22.68 8.10
C PRO A 32 -13.65 -21.85 8.29
N VAL A 33 -12.71 -22.31 9.12
CA VAL A 33 -11.43 -21.63 9.32
C VAL A 33 -10.56 -21.73 8.06
N ILE A 34 -10.47 -22.90 7.43
CA ILE A 34 -9.77 -23.07 6.14
C ILE A 34 -10.43 -22.23 5.06
N ALA A 35 -11.76 -22.21 4.97
CA ALA A 35 -12.49 -21.37 4.01
C ALA A 35 -12.23 -19.88 4.23
N ALA A 36 -12.17 -19.42 5.48
CA ALA A 36 -11.82 -18.04 5.82
C ALA A 36 -10.36 -17.71 5.45
N VAL A 37 -9.42 -18.63 5.68
CA VAL A 37 -8.02 -18.49 5.27
C VAL A 37 -7.89 -18.45 3.75
N VAL A 38 -8.57 -19.33 3.02
CA VAL A 38 -8.59 -19.34 1.55
C VAL A 38 -9.23 -18.05 1.01
N ALA A 39 -10.31 -17.56 1.61
CA ALA A 39 -10.93 -16.29 1.24
C ALA A 39 -9.98 -15.10 1.46
N LEU A 40 -9.26 -15.10 2.58
CA LEU A 40 -8.25 -14.10 2.92
C LEU A 40 -7.08 -14.13 1.92
N LEU A 41 -6.54 -15.30 1.63
CA LEU A 41 -5.47 -15.50 0.64
C LEU A 41 -5.91 -15.13 -0.77
N THR A 42 -7.15 -15.45 -1.15
CA THR A 42 -7.77 -15.07 -2.43
C THR A 42 -7.90 -13.54 -2.52
N TRP A 43 -8.29 -12.87 -1.44
CA TRP A 43 -8.33 -11.42 -1.39
C TRP A 43 -6.94 -10.79 -1.55
N PHE A 44 -5.93 -11.30 -0.83
CA PHE A 44 -4.54 -10.84 -0.98
C PHE A 44 -4.00 -11.05 -2.41
N PHE A 45 -4.26 -12.21 -3.00
CA PHE A 45 -3.85 -12.54 -4.36
C PHE A 45 -4.54 -11.61 -5.39
N ASN A 46 -5.83 -11.34 -5.21
CA ASN A 46 -6.56 -10.39 -6.05
C ASN A 46 -6.05 -8.95 -5.91
N GLN A 47 -5.66 -8.50 -4.71
CA GLN A 47 -5.01 -7.19 -4.55
C GLN A 47 -3.66 -7.14 -5.28
N ALA A 48 -2.84 -8.18 -5.16
CA ALA A 48 -1.55 -8.26 -5.84
C ALA A 48 -1.67 -8.27 -7.38
N ILE A 49 -2.73 -8.86 -7.94
CA ILE A 49 -2.95 -8.87 -9.39
C ILE A 49 -3.59 -7.58 -9.90
N LEU A 50 -4.46 -6.93 -9.10
CA LEU A 50 -5.02 -5.61 -9.44
C LEU A 50 -3.93 -4.54 -9.61
N ASP A 51 -2.80 -4.70 -8.93
CA ASP A 51 -1.61 -3.87 -9.10
C ASP A 51 -0.78 -4.22 -10.36
N ALA A 52 -0.98 -5.41 -10.94
CA ALA A 52 -0.14 -5.95 -12.02
C ALA A 52 -0.80 -5.93 -13.41
N LEU A 53 -2.13 -5.95 -13.53
CA LEU A 53 -2.81 -6.09 -14.83
C LEU A 53 -4.01 -5.11 -15.03
N PRO A 54 -4.17 -4.49 -16.22
CA PRO A 54 -5.19 -3.45 -16.42
C PRO A 54 -6.65 -3.94 -16.52
N SER A 55 -6.89 -5.24 -16.75
CA SER A 55 -8.24 -5.77 -17.04
C SER A 55 -8.83 -6.53 -15.84
N ARG A 56 -10.05 -6.14 -15.42
CA ARG A 56 -10.64 -6.48 -14.12
C ARG A 56 -11.52 -7.74 -14.07
N LEU A 57 -11.94 -8.30 -15.21
CA LEU A 57 -13.01 -9.32 -15.26
C LEU A 57 -12.51 -10.75 -15.51
N HIS A 58 -11.58 -10.96 -16.46
CA HIS A 58 -11.06 -12.29 -16.78
C HIS A 58 -10.25 -12.91 -15.61
N VAL A 59 -9.55 -12.07 -14.85
CA VAL A 59 -8.73 -12.51 -13.70
C VAL A 59 -9.59 -12.93 -12.51
N ALA A 60 -10.68 -12.20 -12.24
CA ALA A 60 -11.60 -12.55 -11.16
C ALA A 60 -12.25 -13.92 -11.41
N LEU A 61 -12.63 -14.22 -12.66
CA LEU A 61 -13.19 -15.51 -13.07
C LEU A 61 -12.15 -16.65 -13.01
N LEU A 62 -10.92 -16.40 -13.46
CA LEU A 62 -9.82 -17.37 -13.36
C LEU A 62 -9.44 -17.69 -11.90
N SER A 63 -9.37 -16.67 -11.02
CA SER A 63 -9.05 -16.88 -9.61
C SER A 63 -10.16 -17.68 -8.90
N THR A 64 -11.43 -17.35 -9.16
CA THR A 64 -12.56 -18.03 -8.52
C THR A 64 -12.64 -19.49 -8.96
N GLY A 65 -12.43 -19.78 -10.25
CA GLY A 65 -12.37 -21.14 -10.78
C GLY A 65 -11.19 -21.96 -10.20
N MET A 66 -10.00 -21.36 -10.12
CA MET A 66 -8.80 -22.03 -9.60
C MET A 66 -8.93 -22.37 -8.10
N TRP A 67 -9.57 -21.50 -7.32
CA TRP A 67 -9.80 -21.72 -5.88
C TRP A 67 -10.93 -22.70 -5.60
N ILE A 68 -12.00 -22.71 -6.41
CA ILE A 68 -13.03 -23.77 -6.36
C ILE A 68 -12.39 -25.13 -6.67
N GLN A 69 -11.50 -25.21 -7.65
CA GLN A 69 -10.76 -26.42 -7.97
C GLN A 69 -9.80 -26.83 -6.83
N CYS A 70 -9.11 -25.88 -6.19
CA CYS A 70 -8.25 -26.16 -5.02
C CYS A 70 -9.07 -26.68 -3.83
N LEU A 71 -10.20 -26.04 -3.52
CA LEU A 71 -11.10 -26.48 -2.45
C LEU A 71 -11.65 -27.89 -2.74
N LYS A 72 -12.05 -28.16 -3.99
CA LYS A 72 -12.53 -29.48 -4.41
C LYS A 72 -11.43 -30.55 -4.39
N THR A 73 -10.22 -30.21 -4.83
CA THR A 73 -9.06 -31.11 -4.76
C THR A 73 -8.66 -31.42 -3.32
N PHE A 74 -8.79 -30.43 -2.43
CA PHE A 74 -8.54 -30.59 -1.00
C PHE A 74 -9.63 -31.43 -0.32
N ASP A 75 -10.89 -31.27 -0.73
CA ASP A 75 -12.02 -32.08 -0.28
C ASP A 75 -11.88 -33.55 -0.73
N ASP A 76 -11.49 -33.78 -1.99
CA ASP A 76 -11.17 -35.12 -2.52
C ASP A 76 -9.95 -35.77 -1.82
N LEU A 77 -8.94 -34.98 -1.44
CA LEU A 77 -7.78 -35.43 -0.66
C LEU A 77 -8.14 -35.76 0.80
N CYS A 78 -9.09 -35.05 1.40
CA CYS A 78 -9.55 -35.29 2.76
C CYS A 78 -10.53 -36.48 2.84
N LEU A 79 -11.32 -36.73 1.80
CA LEU A 79 -12.27 -37.86 1.73
C LEU A 79 -11.58 -39.18 1.36
N SER A 80 -10.51 -39.17 0.55
CA SER A 80 -9.79 -40.39 0.15
C SER A 80 -8.89 -41.01 1.23
N ARG A 81 -8.70 -40.35 2.38
CA ARG A 81 -7.95 -40.91 3.52
C ARG A 81 -8.81 -41.39 4.69
N LEU A 82 -10.14 -41.37 4.55
CA LEU A 82 -11.06 -41.88 5.60
C LEU A 82 -11.79 -43.19 5.22
N SER A 83 -11.54 -43.77 4.05
CA SER A 83 -12.01 -45.12 3.71
C SER A 83 -10.83 -46.10 3.68
N PHE A 84 -10.69 -46.92 4.72
CA PHE A 84 -9.92 -48.16 4.65
C PHE A 84 -10.72 -49.17 3.82
N GLU A 85 -10.23 -49.52 2.63
CA GLU A 85 -10.25 -50.87 2.01
C GLU A 85 -9.98 -50.80 0.50
N GLY A 86 -9.12 -51.69 0.00
CA GLY A 86 -9.18 -52.18 -1.39
C GLY A 86 -8.34 -51.48 -2.46
N THR A 87 -7.17 -52.06 -2.74
CA THR A 87 -6.40 -52.14 -4.00
C THR A 87 -6.88 -51.43 -5.29
N SER A 88 -5.90 -50.82 -6.00
CA SER A 88 -5.62 -50.83 -7.47
C SER A 88 -5.38 -49.44 -8.12
N PRO A 89 -4.82 -49.30 -9.34
CA PRO A 89 -3.52 -48.63 -9.53
C PRO A 89 -3.60 -47.29 -10.29
N SER A 90 -2.49 -46.53 -10.19
CA SER A 90 -2.04 -45.41 -11.03
C SER A 90 -2.59 -43.99 -10.72
N LEU A 91 -2.14 -43.45 -9.58
CA LEU A 91 -2.09 -42.01 -9.29
C LEU A 91 -1.44 -41.20 -10.44
N THR A 92 -0.49 -41.81 -11.15
CA THR A 92 0.24 -41.24 -12.30
C THR A 92 -0.61 -41.05 -13.57
N LYS A 93 -1.66 -41.85 -13.81
CA LYS A 93 -2.59 -41.64 -14.95
C LYS A 93 -3.64 -40.55 -14.68
N ARG A 94 -3.95 -40.26 -13.40
CA ARG A 94 -4.92 -39.21 -13.03
C ARG A 94 -4.29 -37.81 -12.96
N LEU A 95 -3.03 -37.71 -12.54
CA LEU A 95 -2.27 -36.45 -12.60
C LEU A 95 -2.04 -35.96 -14.05
N SER A 96 -1.84 -36.87 -15.02
CA SER A 96 -1.68 -36.47 -16.43
C SER A 96 -2.95 -35.89 -17.06
N PHE A 97 -4.14 -36.30 -16.58
CA PHE A 97 -5.43 -35.79 -17.08
C PHE A 97 -5.69 -34.34 -16.62
N GLY A 98 -5.11 -33.91 -15.50
CA GLY A 98 -5.23 -32.54 -14.98
C GLY A 98 -4.31 -31.53 -15.67
N VAL A 99 -3.11 -31.95 -16.10
CA VAL A 99 -2.12 -31.05 -16.73
C VAL A 99 -2.38 -30.87 -18.23
N SER A 100 -2.93 -31.87 -18.93
CA SER A 100 -3.22 -31.79 -20.37
C SER A 100 -4.32 -30.78 -20.72
N ASN A 101 -5.27 -30.53 -19.80
CA ASN A 101 -6.34 -29.54 -20.00
C ASN A 101 -5.94 -28.10 -19.65
N LEU A 102 -4.79 -27.90 -18.99
CA LEU A 102 -4.26 -26.55 -18.75
C LEU A 102 -3.68 -25.90 -20.03
N TRP A 103 -3.30 -26.70 -21.04
CA TRP A 103 -2.63 -26.24 -22.25
C TRP A 103 -3.47 -26.27 -23.53
N ASN A 104 -4.70 -26.79 -23.47
CA ASN A 104 -5.54 -27.00 -24.67
C ASN A 104 -6.79 -26.10 -24.72
N MET A 105 -6.67 -24.84 -24.28
CA MET A 105 -7.65 -23.79 -24.61
C MET A 105 -7.23 -22.99 -25.87
N ARG A 106 -6.92 -23.71 -26.95
CA ARG A 106 -7.04 -23.15 -28.32
C ARG A 106 -8.51 -23.28 -28.72
N GLY A 107 -9.29 -22.24 -28.50
CA GLY A 107 -10.71 -22.25 -28.84
C GLY A 107 -11.50 -21.13 -28.17
N VAL A 108 -11.06 -19.89 -28.35
CA VAL A 108 -11.98 -18.75 -28.29
C VAL A 108 -11.76 -18.00 -29.58
N ASP A 109 -12.52 -18.40 -30.60
CA ASP A 109 -12.61 -17.68 -31.86
C ASP A 109 -13.02 -16.24 -31.57
N THR A 110 -12.16 -15.31 -31.98
CA THR A 110 -12.47 -13.89 -32.01
C THR A 110 -13.58 -13.67 -33.03
N LEU A 111 -14.83 -13.55 -32.56
CA LEU A 111 -15.89 -12.99 -33.39
C LEU A 111 -15.55 -11.52 -33.70
N PRO A 112 -15.64 -11.08 -34.97
CA PRO A 112 -15.34 -9.70 -35.32
C PRO A 112 -16.46 -8.80 -34.80
N ILE A 113 -16.11 -7.90 -33.89
CA ILE A 113 -17.02 -6.85 -33.44
C ILE A 113 -17.26 -5.91 -34.62
N SER A 114 -18.52 -5.87 -35.05
CA SER A 114 -19.10 -4.93 -36.02
C SER A 114 -18.70 -3.49 -35.73
N SER A 115 -18.37 -2.77 -36.79
CA SER A 115 -17.67 -1.48 -36.82
C SER A 115 -18.52 -0.23 -36.55
N SER A 116 -19.64 -0.31 -35.83
CA SER A 116 -20.62 0.80 -35.76
C SER A 116 -20.80 1.49 -34.39
N ALA A 117 -19.94 1.27 -33.39
CA ALA A 117 -20.00 2.01 -32.12
C ALA A 117 -18.67 2.72 -31.81
N ARG A 118 -18.23 3.60 -32.71
CA ARG A 118 -17.21 4.61 -32.42
C ARG A 118 -17.92 5.93 -32.11
N ASN A 119 -17.48 6.58 -31.03
CA ASN A 119 -17.86 7.90 -30.52
C ASN A 119 -18.83 7.87 -29.35
N ILE A 120 -18.26 7.71 -28.14
CA ILE A 120 -18.18 8.73 -27.08
C ILE A 120 -17.20 8.14 -26.05
N ARG A 121 -15.91 8.42 -26.22
CA ARG A 121 -14.95 8.38 -25.10
C ARG A 121 -14.69 9.83 -24.73
N PRO A 122 -14.78 10.23 -23.45
CA PRO A 122 -14.26 11.51 -23.05
C PRO A 122 -12.76 11.49 -23.36
N THR A 123 -12.34 12.35 -24.26
CA THR A 123 -10.93 12.63 -24.52
C THR A 123 -10.38 13.21 -23.23
N ILE A 124 -9.80 12.36 -22.38
CA ILE A 124 -8.78 12.83 -21.45
C ILE A 124 -7.63 13.22 -22.35
N THR A 125 -7.55 14.50 -22.67
CA THR A 125 -6.32 15.10 -23.17
C THR A 125 -5.24 14.72 -22.18
N MET A 126 -4.38 13.78 -22.57
CA MET A 126 -3.11 13.57 -21.90
C MET A 126 -2.32 14.85 -22.13
N SER A 127 -2.51 15.80 -21.22
CA SER A 127 -1.69 16.98 -21.06
C SER A 127 -0.22 16.56 -21.13
N ALA A 128 0.60 17.38 -21.80
CA ALA A 128 2.05 17.28 -21.75
C ALA A 128 2.52 17.01 -20.31
N SER A 129 3.54 16.16 -20.17
CA SER A 129 4.36 15.94 -18.97
C SER A 129 4.20 17.11 -17.99
N SER A 130 3.38 16.95 -16.95
CA SER A 130 3.21 17.98 -15.94
C SER A 130 4.51 18.09 -15.16
N ASP A 131 5.23 19.18 -15.38
CA ASP A 131 6.41 19.56 -14.61
C ASP A 131 5.98 19.85 -13.17
N VAL A 132 6.76 19.42 -12.18
CA VAL A 132 6.44 19.68 -10.76
C VAL A 132 6.54 21.18 -10.52
N LYS A 133 5.43 21.81 -10.13
CA LYS A 133 5.36 23.26 -9.87
C LYS A 133 5.45 23.58 -8.39
N ILE A 134 5.04 22.66 -7.52
CA ILE A 134 5.00 22.87 -6.07
C ILE A 134 5.77 21.75 -5.36
N ILE A 135 6.78 22.12 -4.57
CA ILE A 135 7.51 21.22 -3.68
C ILE A 135 7.06 21.50 -2.25
N VAL A 136 6.43 20.54 -1.59
CA VAL A 136 6.11 20.65 -0.17
C VAL A 136 7.25 20.08 0.66
N ALA A 137 8.08 20.98 1.19
CA ALA A 137 9.33 20.68 1.88
C ALA A 137 9.16 20.36 3.38
N GLY A 138 7.94 20.36 3.90
CA GLY A 138 7.69 20.04 5.31
C GLY A 138 8.02 18.60 5.67
N LEU A 139 8.54 18.39 6.88
CA LEU A 139 8.72 17.06 7.45
C LEU A 139 7.38 16.31 7.50
N PRO A 140 7.39 14.96 7.47
CA PRO A 140 6.17 14.19 7.75
C PRO A 140 5.50 14.70 9.03
N ARG A 141 4.16 14.66 9.06
CA ARG A 141 3.34 15.04 10.22
C ARG A 141 3.21 16.54 10.50
N THR A 142 3.59 17.42 9.57
CA THR A 142 3.36 18.89 9.63
C THR A 142 2.04 19.34 8.98
N SER A 143 1.02 18.47 8.97
CA SER A 143 -0.31 18.70 8.35
C SER A 143 -0.35 18.65 6.82
N THR A 144 0.57 17.89 6.22
CA THR A 144 0.70 17.68 4.77
C THR A 144 -0.59 17.22 4.08
N THR A 145 -1.40 16.36 4.69
CA THR A 145 -2.71 15.94 4.12
C THR A 145 -3.72 17.09 4.02
N SER A 146 -3.75 17.97 5.02
CA SER A 146 -4.64 19.14 5.01
C SER A 146 -4.17 20.15 3.98
N LEU A 147 -2.85 20.37 3.89
CA LEU A 147 -2.24 21.21 2.86
C LEU A 147 -2.51 20.66 1.45
N LYS A 148 -2.35 19.35 1.23
CA LYS A 148 -2.72 18.69 -0.03
C LYS A 148 -4.15 18.99 -0.43
N LYS A 149 -5.10 18.80 0.49
CA LYS A 149 -6.51 19.10 0.19
C LYS A 149 -6.72 20.58 -0.15
N GLY A 150 -6.00 21.48 0.52
CA GLY A 150 -6.00 22.90 0.21
C GLY A 150 -5.46 23.22 -1.19
N LEU A 151 -4.33 22.61 -1.57
CA LEU A 151 -3.75 22.73 -2.91
C LEU A 151 -4.72 22.24 -4.00
N GLU A 152 -5.36 21.08 -3.78
CA GLU A 152 -6.36 20.54 -4.70
C GLU A 152 -7.56 21.48 -4.88
N ILE A 153 -8.05 22.09 -3.80
CA ILE A 153 -9.14 23.09 -3.85
C ILE A 153 -8.71 24.34 -4.63
N LEU A 154 -7.44 24.75 -4.52
CA LEU A 154 -6.87 25.85 -5.29
C LEU A 154 -6.50 25.46 -6.74
N GLY A 155 -6.87 24.24 -7.17
CA GLY A 155 -6.70 23.78 -8.54
C GLY A 155 -5.30 23.25 -8.86
N VAL A 156 -4.48 22.92 -7.86
CA VAL A 156 -3.18 22.27 -8.04
C VAL A 156 -3.37 20.75 -7.99
N THR A 157 -3.26 20.09 -9.15
CA THR A 157 -3.53 18.66 -9.29
C THR A 157 -2.82 18.08 -10.52
N PRO A 158 -2.27 16.85 -10.45
CA PRO A 158 -2.35 15.93 -9.33
C PRO A 158 -1.25 16.13 -8.27
N CYS A 159 -1.56 15.78 -7.02
CA CYS A 159 -0.66 15.87 -5.88
C CYS A 159 -0.11 14.49 -5.49
N PHE A 160 1.20 14.31 -5.45
CA PHE A 160 1.84 13.11 -4.91
C PHE A 160 1.83 13.16 -3.38
N HIS A 161 1.26 12.15 -2.72
CA HIS A 161 1.28 12.04 -1.26
C HIS A 161 1.26 10.57 -0.82
N LEU A 162 2.08 10.22 0.17
CA LEU A 162 2.23 8.83 0.63
C LEU A 162 1.11 8.34 1.55
N GLY A 163 0.29 9.27 2.06
CA GLY A 163 -0.88 8.97 2.89
C GLY A 163 -2.21 8.82 2.15
N ASP A 164 -2.27 9.06 0.83
CA ASP A 164 -3.51 8.93 0.05
C ASP A 164 -3.95 7.47 -0.01
N PRO A 165 -5.16 7.06 0.41
CA PRO A 165 -5.61 5.69 0.25
C PRO A 165 -6.30 5.43 -1.11
N PRO A 166 -6.01 4.30 -1.79
CA PRO A 166 -4.87 3.43 -1.53
C PRO A 166 -3.58 4.09 -2.02
N ALA A 167 -2.59 4.22 -1.14
CA ALA A 167 -1.28 4.71 -1.55
C ALA A 167 -0.71 3.50 -2.27
N PRO A 168 -0.39 3.60 -3.58
CA PRO A 168 0.13 2.44 -4.26
C PRO A 168 1.37 1.98 -3.49
N ILE A 169 1.36 0.73 -3.02
CA ILE A 169 2.47 0.16 -2.23
C ILE A 169 3.79 0.34 -2.99
N SER A 170 3.71 0.31 -4.31
CA SER A 170 4.79 0.66 -5.25
C SER A 170 5.37 2.06 -5.02
N ARG A 171 4.57 3.10 -4.73
CA ARG A 171 5.07 4.45 -4.42
C ARG A 171 5.83 4.49 -3.10
N VAL A 172 5.34 3.82 -2.06
CA VAL A 172 6.04 3.74 -0.76
C VAL A 172 7.37 3.00 -0.93
N LYS A 173 7.35 1.87 -1.64
CA LYS A 173 8.55 1.08 -1.96
C LYS A 173 9.57 1.89 -2.75
N GLU A 174 9.12 2.58 -3.80
CA GLU A 174 10.01 3.38 -4.66
C GLU A 174 10.55 4.60 -3.91
N SER A 175 9.76 5.24 -3.05
CA SER A 175 10.19 6.34 -2.18
C SER A 175 11.32 5.89 -1.24
N ALA A 176 11.20 4.70 -0.64
CA ALA A 176 12.26 4.11 0.18
C ALA A 176 13.52 3.84 -0.63
N ARG A 177 13.37 3.28 -1.84
CA ARG A 177 14.49 3.02 -2.76
C ARG A 177 15.23 4.31 -3.11
N VAL A 178 14.51 5.35 -3.52
CA VAL A 178 15.08 6.64 -3.96
C VAL A 178 15.87 7.31 -2.84
N LEU A 179 15.37 7.32 -1.60
CA LEU A 179 16.10 7.86 -0.45
C LEU A 179 17.41 7.12 -0.16
N ALA A 180 17.51 5.84 -0.51
CA ALA A 180 18.71 5.04 -0.28
C ALA A 180 19.80 5.23 -1.34
N ILE A 181 19.50 5.88 -2.47
CA ILE A 181 20.45 6.08 -3.58
C ILE A 181 21.55 7.08 -3.18
N GLN A 182 22.80 6.62 -3.18
CA GLN A 182 23.97 7.44 -2.86
C GLN A 182 24.42 8.30 -4.04
N ASP A 183 24.46 7.72 -5.25
CA ASP A 183 24.84 8.46 -6.45
C ASP A 183 23.80 9.52 -6.80
N ARG A 184 24.23 10.78 -6.82
CA ARG A 184 23.32 11.92 -7.04
C ARG A 184 22.69 11.89 -8.43
N ASN A 185 23.44 11.49 -9.47
CA ASN A 185 22.91 11.47 -10.83
C ASN A 185 21.82 10.40 -11.01
N GLU A 186 22.01 9.21 -10.42
CA GLU A 186 21.00 8.17 -10.36
C GLU A 186 19.78 8.64 -9.56
N ARG A 187 20.01 9.29 -8.42
CA ARG A 187 18.94 9.80 -7.56
C ARG A 187 18.08 10.84 -8.28
N LEU A 188 18.68 11.79 -9.00
CA LEU A 188 17.96 12.79 -9.80
C LEU A 188 17.08 12.14 -10.88
N LYS A 189 17.60 11.14 -11.60
CA LYS A 189 16.83 10.38 -12.59
C LYS A 189 15.65 9.64 -11.95
N ALA A 190 15.90 9.03 -10.80
CA ALA A 190 14.88 8.28 -10.07
C ALA A 190 13.78 9.19 -9.50
N LEU A 191 14.13 10.37 -8.98
CA LEU A 191 13.19 11.40 -8.52
C LEU A 191 12.30 11.87 -9.67
N LYS A 192 12.89 12.21 -10.82
CA LYS A 192 12.13 12.64 -12.00
C LYS A 192 11.12 11.58 -12.44
N LYS A 193 11.52 10.30 -12.40
CA LYS A 193 10.62 9.17 -12.71
C LYS A 193 9.52 8.97 -11.66
N LEU A 194 9.83 9.11 -10.37
CA LEU A 194 8.87 8.92 -9.28
C LEU A 194 7.75 9.98 -9.32
N TYR A 195 8.10 11.21 -9.69
CA TYR A 195 7.20 12.36 -9.69
C TYR A 195 6.64 12.73 -11.07
N ASP A 196 6.92 11.92 -12.09
CA ASP A 196 6.36 12.11 -13.42
C ASP A 196 4.83 12.17 -13.37
N GLY A 197 4.27 13.20 -14.01
CA GLY A 197 2.83 13.44 -14.05
C GLY A 197 2.24 14.17 -12.84
N PHE A 198 3.02 14.55 -11.83
CA PHE A 198 2.53 15.30 -10.66
C PHE A 198 2.83 16.80 -10.72
N GLU A 199 1.85 17.64 -10.38
CA GLU A 199 2.02 19.09 -10.29
C GLU A 199 2.56 19.52 -8.92
N ALA A 200 2.20 18.79 -7.87
CA ALA A 200 2.70 19.03 -6.52
C ALA A 200 3.19 17.74 -5.86
N VAL A 201 4.27 17.83 -5.10
CA VAL A 201 4.92 16.69 -4.46
C VAL A 201 5.11 16.92 -2.97
N PHE A 202 4.88 15.88 -2.19
CA PHE A 202 4.89 15.90 -0.74
C PHE A 202 5.69 14.72 -0.20
N GLU A 203 6.01 14.79 1.09
CA GLU A 203 6.60 13.69 1.86
C GLU A 203 7.98 13.28 1.32
N PRO A 204 8.72 12.43 2.04
CA PRO A 204 9.95 11.87 1.53
C PRO A 204 9.68 10.98 0.29
N PRO A 205 10.50 11.03 -0.77
CA PRO A 205 11.80 11.69 -0.81
C PRO A 205 11.77 13.22 -1.04
N ALA A 206 10.72 13.80 -1.62
CA ALA A 206 10.73 15.19 -2.08
C ALA A 206 11.02 16.18 -0.94
N SER A 207 10.41 15.96 0.22
CA SER A 207 10.63 16.84 1.37
C SER A 207 12.00 16.66 2.04
N ALA A 208 12.73 15.57 1.77
CA ALA A 208 14.08 15.35 2.30
C ALA A 208 15.18 15.78 1.34
N LEU A 209 14.91 15.69 0.03
CA LEU A 209 15.83 15.96 -1.07
C LEU A 209 15.48 17.26 -1.79
N VAL A 210 15.10 18.31 -1.05
CA VAL A 210 14.66 19.61 -1.59
C VAL A 210 15.68 20.24 -2.55
N ASP A 211 16.97 20.09 -2.26
CA ASP A 211 18.08 20.53 -3.11
C ASP A 211 18.12 19.81 -4.47
N ASP A 212 17.92 18.49 -4.47
CA ASP A 212 17.81 17.71 -5.70
C ASP A 212 16.51 18.04 -6.45
N MET A 213 15.41 18.29 -5.72
CA MET A 213 14.14 18.71 -6.34
C MET A 213 14.26 20.08 -7.00
N LEU A 214 14.94 21.05 -6.38
CA LEU A 214 15.24 22.36 -6.99
C LEU A 214 16.23 22.26 -8.15
N THR A 215 17.12 21.26 -8.13
CA THR A 215 18.01 20.98 -9.27
C THR A 215 17.20 20.50 -10.49
N ILE A 216 16.16 19.69 -10.29
CA ILE A 216 15.29 19.19 -11.37
C ILE A 216 14.26 20.25 -11.80
N TYR A 217 13.68 20.95 -10.82
CA TYR A 217 12.56 21.88 -11.00
C TYR A 217 12.91 23.26 -10.40
N PRO A 218 13.81 24.05 -11.02
CA PRO A 218 14.36 25.29 -10.43
C PRO A 218 13.35 26.43 -10.30
N ASN A 219 12.22 26.33 -11.00
CA ASN A 219 11.14 27.33 -10.97
C ASN A 219 9.97 26.92 -10.06
N ALA A 220 10.06 25.75 -9.41
CA ALA A 220 9.00 25.29 -8.53
C ALA A 220 8.91 26.19 -7.28
N LYS A 221 7.68 26.55 -6.90
CA LYS A 221 7.42 27.20 -5.60
C LYS A 221 7.57 26.14 -4.50
N VAL A 222 8.16 26.52 -3.38
CA VAL A 222 8.39 25.66 -2.22
C VAL A 222 7.51 26.07 -1.07
N ILE A 223 6.79 25.11 -0.48
CA ILE A 223 5.98 25.30 0.72
C ILE A 223 6.61 24.52 1.87
N LEU A 224 7.19 25.22 2.83
CA LEU A 224 7.67 24.62 4.08
C LEU A 224 6.49 24.54 5.05
N SER A 225 5.84 23.37 5.12
CA SER A 225 4.77 23.16 6.09
C SER A 225 5.33 22.88 7.48
N VAL A 226 4.89 23.66 8.47
CA VAL A 226 5.42 23.66 9.84
C VAL A 226 4.34 23.36 10.89
N ARG A 227 4.79 23.07 12.11
CA ARG A 227 3.97 23.07 13.33
C ARG A 227 4.35 24.27 14.19
N LYS A 228 3.53 24.54 15.22
CA LYS A 228 3.75 25.61 16.20
C LYS A 228 5.16 25.58 16.81
N ASN A 229 5.68 24.39 17.09
CA ASN A 229 7.01 24.15 17.66
C ASN A 229 7.42 22.68 17.43
N PRO A 230 8.70 22.31 17.61
CA PRO A 230 9.15 20.93 17.46
C PRO A 230 8.46 19.94 18.41
N GLN A 231 8.08 20.35 19.62
CA GLN A 231 7.42 19.47 20.59
C GLN A 231 6.06 18.99 20.07
N VAL A 232 5.26 19.89 19.48
CA VAL A 232 3.98 19.56 18.86
C VAL A 232 4.18 18.64 17.66
N TRP A 233 5.25 18.84 16.88
CA TRP A 233 5.59 17.96 15.78
C TRP A 233 5.98 16.55 16.27
N LEU A 234 6.87 16.44 17.26
CA LEU A 234 7.26 15.15 17.86
C LEU A 234 6.07 14.42 18.48
N ALA A 235 5.20 15.12 19.21
CA ALA A 235 3.97 14.55 19.76
C ALA A 235 3.05 13.99 18.65
N SER A 236 2.96 14.69 17.50
CA SER A 236 2.21 14.22 16.32
C SER A 236 2.87 13.00 15.65
N TYR A 237 4.20 12.94 15.63
CA TYR A 237 4.95 11.80 15.11
C TYR A 237 4.79 10.55 15.98
N TYR A 238 5.10 10.67 17.27
CA TYR A 238 4.97 9.57 18.23
C TYR A 238 3.52 9.19 18.51
N GLY A 239 2.58 10.13 18.33
CA GLY A 239 1.14 9.90 18.44
C GLY A 239 0.57 8.90 17.41
N LEU A 240 1.38 8.35 16.49
CA LEU A 240 1.03 7.18 15.69
C LEU A 240 1.13 5.85 16.46
N GLY A 241 1.74 5.85 17.65
CA GLY A 241 1.78 4.74 18.61
C GLY A 241 2.71 3.57 18.26
N ILE A 242 2.87 3.25 16.98
CA ILE A 242 3.76 2.18 16.51
C ILE A 242 4.94 2.80 15.75
N ASP A 243 6.15 2.57 16.26
CA ASP A 243 7.39 2.90 15.56
C ASP A 243 7.62 1.93 14.39
N LEU A 244 7.64 2.47 13.18
CA LEU A 244 7.81 1.71 11.94
C LEU A 244 9.22 1.12 11.78
N ARG A 245 10.19 1.57 12.58
CA ARG A 245 11.54 1.02 12.62
C ARG A 245 11.65 -0.18 13.55
N SER A 246 10.62 -0.45 14.36
CA SER A 246 10.62 -1.56 15.31
C SER A 246 10.76 -2.90 14.58
N LYS A 247 11.67 -3.75 15.08
CA LYS A 247 11.80 -5.14 14.61
C LYS A 247 10.47 -5.89 14.75
N TRP A 248 9.73 -5.65 15.83
CA TRP A 248 8.42 -6.27 16.05
C TRP A 248 7.37 -5.82 15.05
N TYR A 249 7.40 -4.56 14.60
CA TYR A 249 6.51 -4.09 13.53
C TYR A 249 6.75 -4.88 12.23
N ARG A 250 8.02 -5.06 11.85
CA ARG A 250 8.40 -5.85 10.68
C ARG A 250 8.06 -7.33 10.83
N ILE A 251 8.33 -7.92 11.99
CA ILE A 251 8.07 -9.35 12.25
C ILE A 251 6.57 -9.62 12.22
N LEU A 252 5.79 -8.97 13.09
CA LEU A 252 4.37 -9.26 13.24
C LEU A 252 3.59 -8.90 11.96
N GLY A 253 3.94 -7.81 11.29
CA GLY A 253 3.29 -7.40 10.05
C GLY A 253 3.95 -7.92 8.77
N TYR A 254 4.89 -8.88 8.83
CA TYR A 254 5.67 -9.36 7.67
C TYR A 254 4.81 -9.73 6.46
N TRP A 255 3.69 -10.41 6.72
CA TRP A 255 2.76 -10.89 5.70
C TRP A 255 1.83 -9.83 5.14
N ILE A 256 1.83 -8.62 5.73
CA ILE A 256 0.90 -7.56 5.35
C ILE A 256 1.52 -6.67 4.28
N PRO A 257 0.88 -6.56 3.09
CA PRO A 257 1.38 -5.72 2.01
C PRO A 257 1.61 -4.28 2.48
N GLY A 258 2.78 -3.73 2.12
CA GLY A 258 3.16 -2.36 2.47
C GLY A 258 3.78 -2.19 3.87
N VAL A 259 3.65 -3.14 4.80
CA VAL A 259 4.29 -3.01 6.13
C VAL A 259 5.81 -2.92 6.00
N ILE A 260 6.42 -3.87 5.29
CA ILE A 260 7.87 -3.89 5.08
C ILE A 260 8.34 -2.60 4.39
N HIS A 261 7.64 -2.16 3.34
CA HIS A 261 8.03 -0.96 2.59
C HIS A 261 7.83 0.34 3.38
N SER A 262 6.79 0.42 4.22
CA SER A 262 6.62 1.56 5.14
C SER A 262 7.73 1.60 6.20
N SER A 263 8.20 0.43 6.65
CA SER A 263 9.36 0.32 7.52
C SER A 263 10.65 0.72 6.81
N ASP A 264 10.87 0.21 5.59
CA ASP A 264 12.04 0.55 4.76
C ASP A 264 12.12 2.06 4.50
N LEU A 265 10.99 2.71 4.20
CA LEU A 265 10.92 4.16 4.00
C LEU A 265 11.36 4.93 5.24
N ILE A 266 10.83 4.59 6.41
CA ILE A 266 11.15 5.32 7.65
C ILE A 266 12.59 5.03 8.11
N VAL A 267 13.11 3.82 7.87
CA VAL A 267 14.53 3.49 8.12
C VAL A 267 15.43 4.30 7.19
N ALA A 268 15.13 4.36 5.88
CA ALA A 268 15.89 5.14 4.92
C ALA A 268 15.83 6.65 5.24
N TRP A 269 14.65 7.16 5.59
CA TRP A 269 14.46 8.55 6.05
C TRP A 269 15.29 8.86 7.30
N SER A 270 15.24 7.97 8.31
CA SER A 270 16.02 8.12 9.54
C SER A 270 17.52 8.14 9.25
N LYS A 271 18.00 7.20 8.42
CA LYS A 271 19.40 7.10 8.04
C LYS A 271 19.86 8.37 7.29
N TYR A 272 19.09 8.78 6.28
CA TYR A 272 19.39 9.98 5.48
C TYR A 272 19.59 11.22 6.34
N TYR A 273 18.65 11.51 7.26
CA TYR A 273 18.77 12.68 8.13
C TYR A 273 19.87 12.55 9.20
N SER A 274 20.12 11.33 9.68
CA SER A 274 21.23 11.07 10.60
C SER A 274 22.57 11.40 9.94
N GLU A 275 22.77 10.94 8.70
CA GLU A 275 23.99 11.20 7.91
C GLU A 275 24.11 12.66 7.49
N LYS A 276 23.03 13.26 6.97
CA LYS A 276 23.03 14.64 6.47
C LYS A 276 23.34 15.69 7.54
N PHE A 277 22.76 15.51 8.73
CA PHE A 277 22.82 16.51 9.79
C PHE A 277 23.63 16.07 11.02
N GLY A 278 24.26 14.89 10.96
CA GLY A 278 25.05 14.33 12.07
C GLY A 278 24.21 14.06 13.32
N LEU A 279 22.98 13.58 13.15
CA LEU A 279 22.03 13.38 14.26
C LEU A 279 22.16 11.98 14.84
N GLU A 280 22.24 11.88 16.16
CA GLU A 280 22.22 10.59 16.87
C GLU A 280 20.82 9.95 16.86
N GLN A 281 19.77 10.78 16.93
CA GLN A 281 18.39 10.34 16.98
C GLN A 281 17.54 11.09 15.96
N VAL A 282 16.76 10.33 15.20
CA VAL A 282 15.73 10.82 14.29
C VAL A 282 14.43 10.06 14.59
N PRO A 283 13.26 10.72 14.71
CA PRO A 283 13.07 12.17 14.77
C PRO A 283 13.58 12.77 16.09
N SER A 284 13.95 14.04 16.06
CA SER A 284 14.38 14.84 17.23
C SER A 284 14.03 16.30 17.03
N GLU A 285 13.98 17.10 18.10
CA GLU A 285 13.75 18.55 17.97
C GLU A 285 14.86 19.22 17.13
N GLU A 286 16.09 18.72 17.26
CA GLU A 286 17.23 19.17 16.47
C GLU A 286 17.02 18.93 14.98
N LEU A 287 16.47 17.77 14.58
CA LEU A 287 16.08 17.53 13.19
C LEU A 287 15.09 18.59 12.71
N TYR A 288 14.06 18.90 13.49
CA TYR A 288 13.04 19.87 13.11
C TYR A 288 13.64 21.25 12.84
N HIS A 289 14.52 21.72 13.73
CA HIS A 289 15.20 23.00 13.56
C HIS A 289 16.17 23.00 12.38
N LYS A 290 17.07 21.99 12.31
CA LYS A 290 18.06 21.89 11.22
C LYS A 290 17.40 21.78 9.85
N HIS A 291 16.34 20.98 9.73
CA HIS A 291 15.60 20.83 8.47
C HIS A 291 14.94 22.14 8.05
N ASN A 292 14.20 22.79 8.94
CA ASN A 292 13.50 24.02 8.60
C ASN A 292 14.49 25.14 8.24
N GLN A 293 15.58 25.29 9.00
CA GLN A 293 16.64 26.25 8.68
C GLN A 293 17.29 25.94 7.33
N TRP A 294 17.64 24.68 7.09
CA TRP A 294 18.21 24.25 5.81
C TRP A 294 17.31 24.57 4.62
N VAL A 295 15.99 24.41 4.75
CA VAL A 295 15.05 24.79 3.69
C VAL A 295 15.03 26.31 3.48
N HIS A 296 15.06 27.11 4.54
CA HIS A 296 15.19 28.58 4.42
C HIS A 296 16.49 29.00 3.73
N ASP A 297 17.59 28.29 3.98
CA ASP A 297 18.91 28.63 3.45
C ASP A 297 19.06 28.33 1.95
N ILE A 298 18.46 27.24 1.46
CA ILE A 298 18.66 26.78 0.07
C ILE A 298 17.60 27.29 -0.91
N VAL A 299 16.41 27.65 -0.43
CA VAL A 299 15.31 28.05 -1.31
C VAL A 299 15.47 29.53 -1.67
N PRO A 300 15.46 29.89 -2.96
CA PRO A 300 15.56 31.29 -3.37
C PRO A 300 14.48 32.18 -2.77
N ALA A 301 14.85 33.42 -2.44
CA ALA A 301 13.90 34.42 -1.96
C ALA A 301 12.74 34.60 -2.95
N GLY A 302 11.51 34.63 -2.44
CA GLY A 302 10.28 34.72 -3.26
C GLY A 302 9.74 33.38 -3.76
N GLN A 303 10.50 32.28 -3.67
CA GLN A 303 10.01 30.93 -3.96
C GLN A 303 9.56 30.17 -2.71
N LEU A 304 9.73 30.71 -1.51
CA LEU A 304 9.41 30.02 -0.26
C LEU A 304 8.16 30.59 0.43
N LEU A 305 7.25 29.71 0.82
CA LEU A 305 6.19 29.98 1.79
C LEU A 305 6.33 29.05 2.99
N GLU A 306 6.57 29.62 4.18
CA GLU A 306 6.34 28.90 5.43
C GLU A 306 4.84 28.91 5.76
N TYR A 307 4.25 27.74 6.01
CA TYR A 307 2.80 27.61 6.11
C TYR A 307 2.35 26.64 7.21
N GLN A 308 1.27 26.98 7.89
CA GLN A 308 0.50 26.08 8.73
C GLN A 308 -1.01 26.26 8.49
N PRO A 309 -1.85 25.21 8.56
CA PRO A 309 -3.28 25.30 8.27
C PRO A 309 -4.07 26.33 9.09
N SER A 310 -3.59 26.69 10.29
CA SER A 310 -4.20 27.74 11.12
C SER A 310 -4.09 29.15 10.52
N MET A 311 -3.21 29.36 9.53
CA MET A 311 -3.11 30.63 8.80
C MET A 311 -4.24 30.80 7.76
N GLY A 312 -5.06 29.77 7.53
CA GLY A 312 -6.18 29.84 6.60
C GLY A 312 -5.77 29.87 5.13
N TRP A 313 -6.68 30.35 4.27
CA TRP A 313 -6.51 30.33 2.82
C TRP A 313 -5.60 31.43 2.28
N GLU A 314 -5.65 32.62 2.88
CA GLU A 314 -5.10 33.84 2.28
C GLU A 314 -3.61 33.75 1.92
N PRO A 315 -2.69 33.35 2.82
CA PRO A 315 -1.28 33.30 2.46
C PRO A 315 -0.99 32.24 1.39
N LEU A 316 -1.69 31.10 1.42
CA LEU A 316 -1.52 30.04 0.43
C LEU A 316 -2.04 30.45 -0.95
N ALA A 317 -3.25 31.03 -1.01
CA ALA A 317 -3.87 31.47 -2.26
C ALA A 317 -3.06 32.60 -2.91
N ARG A 318 -2.61 33.58 -2.12
CA ARG A 318 -1.73 34.67 -2.58
C ARG A 318 -0.41 34.12 -3.12
N PHE A 319 0.24 33.22 -2.38
CA PHE A 319 1.50 32.63 -2.81
C PHE A 319 1.37 31.82 -4.11
N LEU A 320 0.21 31.26 -4.39
CA LEU A 320 -0.07 30.49 -5.60
C LEU A 320 -0.67 31.33 -6.74
N ASP A 321 -0.87 32.64 -6.53
CA ASP A 321 -1.56 33.54 -7.47
C ASP A 321 -2.96 33.03 -7.83
N ARG A 322 -3.70 32.55 -6.82
CA ARG A 322 -5.06 31.98 -6.95
C ARG A 322 -6.08 32.80 -6.12
N PRO A 323 -7.36 32.83 -6.53
CA PRO A 323 -8.41 33.46 -5.74
C PRO A 323 -8.61 32.71 -4.42
N VAL A 324 -8.87 33.47 -3.34
CA VAL A 324 -9.21 32.90 -2.04
C VAL A 324 -10.59 32.24 -2.11
N PRO A 325 -10.74 30.94 -1.77
CA PRO A 325 -12.03 30.28 -1.70
C PRO A 325 -12.99 31.00 -0.74
N GLN A 326 -14.23 31.21 -1.18
CA GLN A 326 -15.25 31.90 -0.38
C GLN A 326 -16.09 30.90 0.41
N GLY A 327 -16.44 31.25 1.66
CA GLY A 327 -17.44 30.53 2.46
C GLY A 327 -17.00 29.21 3.10
N GLU A 328 -15.81 28.68 2.80
CA GLU A 328 -15.31 27.43 3.40
C GLU A 328 -14.05 27.65 4.27
N PRO A 329 -13.97 27.07 5.48
CA PRO A 329 -12.74 27.10 6.26
C PRO A 329 -11.65 26.24 5.60
N PHE A 330 -10.39 26.54 5.90
CA PHE A 330 -9.28 25.72 5.42
C PHE A 330 -9.43 24.27 5.89
N PRO A 331 -9.23 23.26 5.02
CA PRO A 331 -9.49 21.86 5.33
C PRO A 331 -8.69 21.39 6.55
N ARG A 332 -9.35 20.63 7.42
CA ARG A 332 -8.72 19.95 8.56
C ARG A 332 -8.94 18.45 8.45
N VAL A 333 -7.90 17.73 8.04
CA VAL A 333 -7.94 16.28 7.85
C VAL A 333 -7.27 15.56 9.02
N ASN A 334 -8.03 14.71 9.72
CA ASN A 334 -7.52 13.89 10.82
C ASN A 334 -6.92 12.56 10.32
N GLU A 335 -5.77 12.64 9.67
CA GLU A 335 -5.06 11.47 9.15
C GLU A 335 -4.46 10.59 10.28
N ALA A 336 -4.11 11.19 11.43
CA ALA A 336 -3.44 10.47 12.51
C ALA A 336 -4.28 9.31 13.08
N ALA A 337 -5.59 9.54 13.26
CA ALA A 337 -6.50 8.50 13.73
C ALA A 337 -6.63 7.35 12.72
N PHE A 338 -6.74 7.68 11.44
CA PHE A 338 -6.79 6.70 10.36
C PHE A 338 -5.52 5.85 10.32
N LEU A 339 -4.33 6.46 10.28
CA LEU A 339 -3.07 5.74 10.22
C LEU A 339 -2.84 4.86 11.46
N ARG A 340 -3.20 5.34 12.66
CA ARG A 340 -3.16 4.51 13.87
C ARG A 340 -3.99 3.24 13.73
N ASN A 341 -5.23 3.38 13.25
CA ASN A 341 -6.15 2.26 13.11
C ASN A 341 -5.66 1.28 12.04
N VAL A 342 -5.17 1.78 10.90
CA VAL A 342 -4.58 0.94 9.83
C VAL A 342 -3.38 0.15 10.35
N LYS A 343 -2.45 0.80 11.08
CA LYS A 343 -1.30 0.12 11.67
C LYS A 343 -1.72 -0.96 12.67
N ARG A 344 -2.66 -0.66 13.58
CA ARG A 344 -3.17 -1.63 14.55
C ARG A 344 -3.84 -2.83 13.86
N ALA A 345 -4.64 -2.58 12.84
CA ALA A 345 -5.27 -3.64 12.05
C ALA A 345 -4.22 -4.51 11.34
N ALA A 346 -3.21 -3.90 10.71
CA ALA A 346 -2.10 -4.62 10.08
C ALA A 346 -1.37 -5.52 11.09
N MET A 347 -1.08 -5.01 12.29
CA MET A 347 -0.42 -5.78 13.34
C MET A 347 -1.27 -6.94 13.84
N GLY A 348 -2.58 -6.73 14.03
CA GLY A 348 -3.51 -7.80 14.43
C GLY A 348 -3.62 -8.89 13.36
N LEU A 349 -3.81 -8.51 12.10
CA LEU A 349 -3.90 -9.43 10.97
C LEU A 349 -2.61 -10.22 10.78
N GLY A 350 -1.45 -9.54 10.80
CA GLY A 350 -0.17 -10.20 10.63
C GLY A 350 0.14 -11.18 11.76
N SER A 351 -0.21 -10.84 13.01
CA SER A 351 -0.08 -11.74 14.16
C SER A 351 -0.98 -12.97 14.02
N LEU A 352 -2.19 -12.80 13.48
CA LEU A 352 -3.10 -13.93 13.20
C LEU A 352 -2.52 -14.87 12.13
N VAL A 353 -1.90 -14.32 11.07
CA VAL A 353 -1.22 -15.15 10.05
C VAL A 353 -0.09 -15.97 10.67
N TRP A 354 0.73 -15.37 11.54
CA TRP A 354 1.76 -16.10 12.28
C TRP A 354 1.18 -17.20 13.18
N LEU A 355 0.11 -16.89 13.90
CA LEU A 355 -0.57 -17.88 14.75
C LEU A 355 -1.05 -19.07 13.93
N CYS A 356 -1.73 -18.84 12.80
CA CYS A 356 -2.19 -19.89 11.90
C CYS A 356 -1.02 -20.73 11.36
N LEU A 357 0.10 -20.10 10.99
CA LEU A 357 1.31 -20.80 10.54
C LEU A 357 1.86 -21.72 11.63
N PHE A 358 2.05 -21.21 12.86
CA PHE A 358 2.62 -22.00 13.95
C PHE A 358 1.71 -23.15 14.39
N VAL A 359 0.40 -22.91 14.46
CA VAL A 359 -0.59 -23.96 14.74
C VAL A 359 -0.55 -25.03 13.64
N GLY A 360 -0.49 -24.62 12.36
CA GLY A 360 -0.38 -25.54 11.24
C GLY A 360 0.88 -26.40 11.29
N LEU A 361 2.04 -25.78 11.56
CA LEU A 361 3.32 -26.47 11.71
C LEU A 361 3.30 -27.46 12.88
N TYR A 362 2.72 -27.07 14.01
CA TYR A 362 2.59 -27.94 15.18
C TYR A 362 1.77 -29.20 14.87
N TYR A 363 0.59 -29.05 14.27
CA TYR A 363 -0.25 -30.20 13.94
C TYR A 363 0.34 -31.08 12.83
N ALA A 364 0.98 -30.48 11.81
CA ALA A 364 1.68 -31.22 10.77
C ALA A 364 2.84 -32.05 11.34
N GLY A 365 3.67 -31.44 12.20
CA GLY A 365 4.76 -32.13 12.88
C GLY A 365 4.26 -33.25 13.80
N SER A 366 3.20 -32.99 14.58
CA SER A 366 2.59 -33.99 15.47
C SER A 366 2.06 -35.19 14.69
N PHE A 367 1.40 -34.94 13.55
CA PHE A 367 0.87 -36.00 12.68
C PHE A 367 1.99 -36.83 12.01
N SER A 368 3.03 -36.16 11.51
CA SER A 368 4.21 -36.84 10.94
C SER A 368 4.92 -37.70 11.99
N TRP A 369 5.06 -37.20 13.22
CA TRP A 369 5.66 -37.94 14.33
C TRP A 369 4.83 -39.16 14.72
N SER A 370 3.51 -39.02 14.88
CA SER A 370 2.64 -40.15 15.23
C SER A 370 2.68 -41.25 14.18
N LYS A 371 2.78 -40.88 12.89
CA LYS A 371 2.89 -41.84 11.80
C LYS A 371 4.24 -42.57 11.84
N PHE A 372 5.34 -41.84 11.99
CA PHE A 372 6.67 -42.42 12.11
C PHE A 372 6.75 -43.40 13.29
N ALA A 373 6.26 -42.98 14.47
CA ALA A 373 6.24 -43.81 15.68
C ALA A 373 5.35 -45.06 15.55
N SER A 374 4.38 -45.08 14.63
CA SER A 374 3.56 -46.28 14.36
C SER A 374 4.20 -47.25 13.35
N GLU A 375 5.19 -46.78 12.58
CA GLU A 375 5.91 -47.57 11.56
C GLU A 375 7.24 -48.15 12.07
N THR A 376 7.66 -47.76 13.28
CA THR A 376 8.85 -48.24 14.03
C THR A 376 8.44 -48.97 15.29
#